data_AF-A0A178I388-F1
#
_entry.id   AF-A0A178I388-F1
#
_cell.length_a   1.000
_cell.length_b   1.000
_cell.length_c   1.000
_cell.angle_alpha   90.00
_cell.angle_beta   90.00
_cell.angle_gamma   90.00
#
_symmetry.space_group_name_H-M   'P 1'
#
loop_
_entity.id
_entity.type
_entity.pdbx_description
1 polymer ?
#
loop_
_entity_poly.entity_id
_entity_poly.type
_entity_poly.pdbx_seq_one_letter_code
_entity_poly.pdbx_strand_id
1 'polypeptide(L)'
;MSVYTELDLDQCLVLDADDFGASWTCPGYRGYPLMVQEGDLRFSLRYGFNVDKNNAGFQTLPPFNELGNTLEWRLSNAQGRWLPIATIVRYHTADPETGINKGQVLVVTQLQEGNSCHIAYIDALANEDANEKARQAADKAGDFNCMTDEVEIIGAFSAY
;
A
#
# COMPACT_ATOMS: atom_id res chain seq x y z
N MET A 1 -12.45 -10.43 -4.88
CA MET A 1 -11.64 -11.06 -5.96
C MET A 1 -10.31 -10.33 -6.05
N SER A 2 -9.20 -11.01 -6.35
CA SER A 2 -7.90 -10.36 -6.52
C SER A 2 -7.49 -10.27 -7.99
N VAL A 3 -6.89 -9.15 -8.37
CA VAL A 3 -6.20 -8.95 -9.67
C VAL A 3 -4.86 -8.29 -9.41
N TYR A 4 -3.90 -8.48 -10.32
CA TYR A 4 -2.51 -8.08 -10.10
C TYR A 4 -2.05 -7.14 -11.20
N THR A 5 -1.30 -6.11 -10.81
CA THR A 5 -0.52 -5.28 -11.72
C THR A 5 0.92 -5.24 -11.26
N GLU A 6 1.84 -5.01 -12.19
CA GLU A 6 3.22 -4.71 -11.85
C GLU A 6 3.33 -3.27 -11.37
N LEU A 7 4.22 -3.05 -10.41
CA LEU A 7 4.63 -1.74 -9.93
C LEU A 7 6.04 -1.48 -10.44
N ASP A 8 6.13 -1.13 -11.72
CA ASP A 8 7.37 -0.79 -12.41
C ASP A 8 7.45 0.73 -12.60
N LEU A 9 8.36 1.37 -11.87
CA LEU A 9 8.52 2.83 -11.90
C LEU A 9 9.05 3.33 -13.25
N ASP A 10 9.71 2.48 -14.04
CA ASP A 10 10.17 2.83 -15.38
C ASP A 10 9.00 3.00 -16.37
N GLN A 11 7.82 2.45 -16.04
CA GLN A 11 6.58 2.63 -16.82
C GLN A 11 5.75 3.82 -16.33
N CYS A 12 6.18 4.51 -15.28
CA CYS A 12 5.43 5.61 -14.67
C CYS A 12 5.90 6.97 -15.19
N LEU A 13 4.98 7.94 -15.21
CA LEU A 13 5.33 9.33 -15.49
C LEU A 13 5.90 9.97 -14.21
N VAL A 14 7.13 10.48 -14.29
CA VAL A 14 7.72 11.29 -13.22
C VAL A 14 6.95 12.61 -13.11
N LEU A 15 6.44 12.91 -11.92
CA LEU A 15 5.75 14.16 -11.62
C LEU A 15 6.73 15.21 -11.08
N ASP A 16 7.60 14.80 -10.17
CA ASP A 16 8.63 15.62 -9.54
C ASP A 16 9.81 14.75 -9.09
N ALA A 17 11.02 15.31 -9.10
CA ALA A 17 12.22 14.62 -8.65
C ALA A 17 13.33 15.62 -8.31
N ASP A 18 13.92 15.48 -7.13
CA ASP A 18 15.05 16.25 -6.65
C ASP A 18 16.03 15.40 -5.82
N ASP A 19 16.97 16.05 -5.12
CA ASP A 19 17.97 15.37 -4.29
C ASP A 19 17.39 14.71 -3.03
N PHE A 20 16.12 14.98 -2.68
CA PHE A 20 15.46 14.55 -1.45
C PHE A 20 14.30 13.57 -1.67
N GLY A 21 13.87 13.38 -2.91
CA GLY A 21 12.86 12.38 -3.25
C GLY A 21 12.34 12.52 -4.67
N ALA A 22 11.35 11.69 -4.98
CA ALA A 22 10.66 11.71 -6.26
C ALA A 22 9.22 11.24 -6.14
N SER A 23 8.40 11.65 -7.11
CA SER A 23 7.02 11.20 -7.22
C SER A 23 6.67 10.84 -8.64
N TRP A 24 5.82 9.82 -8.78
CA TRP A 24 5.39 9.25 -10.05
C TRP A 24 3.88 9.09 -10.08
N THR A 25 3.31 9.17 -11.27
CA THR A 25 1.98 8.63 -11.54
C THR A 25 2.07 7.40 -12.41
N CYS A 26 1.50 6.31 -11.91
CA CYS A 26 1.54 4.98 -12.50
C CYS A 26 0.14 4.54 -12.93
N PRO A 27 -0.01 3.80 -14.04
CA PRO A 27 -1.28 3.19 -14.39
C PRO A 27 -1.58 1.99 -13.49
N GLY A 28 -2.62 2.08 -12.66
CA GLY A 28 -3.13 0.96 -11.89
C GLY A 28 -4.11 0.07 -12.67
N TYR A 29 -4.84 -0.78 -11.95
CA TYR A 29 -5.82 -1.69 -12.55
C TYR A 29 -6.84 -0.94 -13.43
N ARG A 30 -6.88 -1.27 -14.73
CA ARG A 30 -7.73 -0.59 -15.74
C ARG A 30 -7.56 0.94 -15.76
N GLY A 31 -6.35 1.42 -15.51
CA GLY A 31 -6.05 2.85 -15.47
C GLY A 31 -6.49 3.54 -14.17
N TYR A 32 -6.78 2.79 -13.10
CA TYR A 32 -7.02 3.37 -11.79
C TYR A 32 -5.77 4.19 -11.37
N PRO A 33 -5.90 5.49 -11.05
CA PRO A 33 -4.74 6.31 -10.76
C PRO A 33 -3.98 5.81 -9.53
N LEU A 34 -2.66 5.68 -9.69
CA LEU A 34 -1.72 5.39 -8.63
C LEU A 34 -0.68 6.49 -8.61
N MET A 35 -0.47 7.10 -7.44
CA MET A 35 0.64 7.99 -7.19
C MET A 35 1.61 7.27 -6.25
N VAL A 36 2.86 7.19 -6.68
CA VAL A 36 3.97 6.69 -5.89
C VAL A 36 4.81 7.88 -5.47
N GLN A 37 5.22 7.93 -4.22
CA GLN A 37 6.18 8.92 -3.75
C GLN A 37 7.26 8.23 -2.94
N GLU A 38 8.50 8.63 -3.16
CA GLU A 38 9.63 8.33 -2.31
C GLU A 38 10.13 9.64 -1.70
N GLY A 39 10.41 9.61 -0.40
CA GLY A 39 11.09 10.69 0.31
C GLY A 39 11.59 10.20 1.66
N ASP A 40 12.78 10.67 2.06
CA ASP A 40 13.48 10.16 3.25
C ASP A 40 13.63 8.62 3.24
N LEU A 41 13.98 8.06 2.08
CA LEU A 41 14.21 6.62 1.82
C LEU A 41 13.01 5.74 2.14
N ARG A 42 11.81 6.28 1.93
CA ARG A 42 10.54 5.61 2.23
C ARG A 42 9.55 5.84 1.12
N PHE A 43 8.93 4.75 0.70
CA PHE A 43 7.85 4.81 -0.27
C PHE A 43 6.50 5.01 0.42
N SER A 44 5.63 5.74 -0.26
CA SER A 44 4.22 5.89 0.09
C SER A 44 3.38 5.84 -1.18
N LEU A 45 2.15 5.35 -1.04
CA LEU A 45 1.23 5.13 -2.15
C LEU A 45 -0.08 5.88 -1.92
N ARG A 46 -0.57 6.56 -2.95
CA ARG A 46 -1.91 7.14 -2.98
C ARG A 46 -2.67 6.66 -4.21
N TYR A 47 -3.98 6.60 -4.08
CA TYR A 47 -4.84 5.94 -5.04
C TYR A 47 -6.04 6.83 -5.38
N GLY A 48 -6.46 6.77 -6.64
CA GLY A 48 -7.69 7.42 -7.11
C GLY A 48 -7.49 8.85 -7.61
N PHE A 49 -8.59 9.47 -8.03
CA PHE A 49 -8.55 10.74 -8.78
C PHE A 49 -8.49 12.00 -7.89
N ASN A 50 -8.94 11.89 -6.64
CA ASN A 50 -9.08 13.02 -5.71
C ASN A 50 -8.16 12.86 -4.49
N VAL A 51 -6.88 12.56 -4.73
CA VAL A 51 -5.90 12.28 -3.66
C VAL A 51 -5.77 13.41 -2.65
N ASP A 52 -5.97 14.67 -3.07
CA ASP A 52 -5.91 15.85 -2.19
C ASP A 52 -7.09 15.96 -1.21
N LYS A 53 -8.18 15.23 -1.46
CA LYS A 53 -9.34 15.17 -0.55
C LYS A 53 -9.17 14.13 0.56
N ASN A 54 -8.09 13.35 0.53
CA ASN A 54 -7.84 12.32 1.53
C ASN A 54 -7.14 12.92 2.76
N ASN A 55 -7.86 13.01 3.87
CA ASN A 55 -7.35 13.61 5.09
C ASN A 55 -6.28 12.76 5.79
N ALA A 56 -6.18 11.46 5.46
CA ALA A 56 -5.21 10.55 6.06
C ALA A 56 -3.74 10.86 5.67
N GLY A 57 -3.53 11.70 4.65
CA GLY A 57 -2.20 12.10 4.22
C GLY A 57 -1.41 10.98 3.55
N PHE A 58 -0.08 11.10 3.56
CA PHE A 58 0.83 10.03 3.11
C PHE A 58 1.13 9.09 4.28
N GLN A 59 1.15 7.78 4.00
CA GLN A 59 1.49 6.76 4.97
C GLN A 59 2.60 5.88 4.42
N THR A 60 3.51 5.49 5.31
CA THR A 60 4.64 4.59 5.03
C THR A 60 4.95 3.78 6.29
N LEU A 61 5.86 2.82 6.19
CA LEU A 61 6.36 2.08 7.34
C LEU A 61 7.50 2.86 8.03
N PRO A 62 7.68 2.73 9.35
CA PRO A 62 8.71 3.48 10.08
C PRO A 62 10.15 3.26 9.58
N PRO A 63 10.60 2.03 9.24
CA PRO A 63 11.93 1.82 8.66
C PRO A 63 12.02 2.35 7.22
N PHE A 64 13.26 2.57 6.77
CA PHE A 64 13.51 2.71 5.33
C PHE A 64 12.99 1.48 4.60
N ASN A 65 12.43 1.71 3.42
CA ASN A 65 11.72 0.67 2.73
C ASN A 65 11.78 0.83 1.21
N GLU A 66 11.53 -0.30 0.55
CA GLU A 66 11.35 -0.40 -0.88
C GLU A 66 10.05 -1.16 -1.18
N LEU A 67 9.42 -0.84 -2.29
CA LEU A 67 8.20 -1.52 -2.73
C LEU A 67 8.56 -2.81 -3.48
N GLY A 68 7.81 -3.87 -3.20
CA GLY A 68 7.78 -5.05 -4.05
C GLY A 68 7.13 -4.73 -5.40
N ASN A 69 7.54 -5.44 -6.45
CA ASN A 69 7.11 -5.20 -7.82
C ASN A 69 5.65 -5.59 -8.13
N THR A 70 4.90 -6.14 -7.17
CA THR A 70 3.55 -6.65 -7.36
C THR A 70 2.56 -5.88 -6.50
N LEU A 71 1.56 -5.29 -7.15
CA LEU A 71 0.42 -4.64 -6.52
C LEU A 71 -0.82 -5.54 -6.68
N GLU A 72 -1.31 -6.09 -5.58
CA GLU A 72 -2.57 -6.85 -5.57
C GLU A 72 -3.73 -5.87 -5.33
N TRP A 73 -4.71 -5.88 -6.22
CA TRP A 73 -5.95 -5.12 -6.09
C TRP A 73 -7.06 -6.04 -5.63
N ARG A 74 -7.70 -5.69 -4.51
CA ARG A 74 -8.89 -6.39 -4.04
C ARG A 74 -10.13 -5.71 -4.61
N LEU A 75 -10.90 -6.46 -5.38
CA LEU A 75 -12.10 -6.00 -6.07
C LEU A 75 -13.38 -6.50 -5.41
N SER A 76 -14.40 -5.65 -5.39
CA SER A 76 -15.77 -5.97 -5.01
C SER A 76 -16.75 -5.63 -6.13
N ASN A 77 -17.84 -6.41 -6.21
CA ASN A 77 -18.97 -6.16 -7.11
C ASN A 77 -20.22 -5.68 -6.36
N ALA A 78 -20.09 -5.25 -5.10
CA ALA A 78 -21.22 -4.85 -4.25
C ALA A 78 -22.06 -3.70 -4.85
N GLN A 79 -21.45 -2.85 -5.69
CA GLN A 79 -22.13 -1.74 -6.38
C GLN A 79 -22.59 -2.10 -7.81
N GLY A 80 -22.66 -3.39 -8.16
CA GLY A 80 -23.06 -3.85 -9.51
C GLY A 80 -21.99 -3.66 -10.59
N ARG A 81 -20.79 -3.23 -10.21
CA ARG A 81 -19.59 -3.18 -11.06
C ARG A 81 -18.36 -3.56 -10.23
N TRP A 82 -17.41 -4.24 -10.87
CA TRP A 82 -16.14 -4.60 -10.25
C TRP A 82 -15.25 -3.36 -10.07
N LEU A 83 -15.11 -2.92 -8.83
CA LEU A 83 -14.23 -1.82 -8.45
C LEU A 83 -13.22 -2.26 -7.39
N PRO A 84 -12.00 -1.68 -7.40
CA PRO A 84 -11.08 -1.82 -6.29
C PRO A 84 -11.68 -1.26 -4.99
N ILE A 85 -11.55 -2.02 -3.92
CA ILE A 85 -11.92 -1.64 -2.55
C ILE A 85 -10.71 -1.58 -1.61
N ALA A 86 -9.62 -2.26 -1.97
CA ALA A 86 -8.37 -2.24 -1.24
C ALA A 86 -7.20 -2.62 -2.16
N THR A 87 -5.98 -2.33 -1.73
CA THR A 87 -4.76 -2.87 -2.30
C THR A 87 -3.93 -3.60 -1.24
N ILE A 88 -3.06 -4.48 -1.71
CA ILE A 88 -2.05 -5.15 -0.89
C ILE A 88 -0.71 -4.99 -1.60
N VAL A 89 0.26 -4.40 -0.91
CA VAL A 89 1.62 -4.19 -1.42
C VAL A 89 2.62 -4.74 -0.42
N ARG A 90 3.63 -5.43 -0.92
CA ARG A 90 4.76 -5.86 -0.10
C ARG A 90 5.75 -4.72 0.02
N TYR A 91 6.12 -4.38 1.24
CA TYR A 91 7.22 -3.48 1.56
C TYR A 91 8.38 -4.33 2.08
N HIS A 92 9.58 -4.07 1.57
CA HIS A 92 10.82 -4.60 2.11
C HIS A 92 11.39 -3.57 3.08
N THR A 93 11.56 -3.92 4.35
CA THR A 93 12.01 -2.99 5.39
C THR A 93 13.47 -3.24 5.75
N ALA A 94 14.25 -2.17 5.81
CA ALA A 94 15.64 -2.18 6.21
C ALA A 94 15.78 -2.39 7.72
N ASP A 95 16.75 -3.21 8.10
CA ASP A 95 17.23 -3.31 9.48
C ASP A 95 17.87 -1.98 9.89
N PRO A 96 17.50 -1.40 11.05
CA PRO A 96 17.91 -0.04 11.41
C PRO A 96 19.40 0.08 11.75
N GLU A 97 20.08 -1.02 12.07
CA GLU A 97 21.51 -1.02 12.39
C GLU A 97 22.37 -1.23 11.15
N THR A 98 21.94 -2.14 10.27
CA THR A 98 22.74 -2.56 9.11
C THR A 98 22.33 -1.89 7.80
N GLY A 99 21.13 -1.33 7.72
CA GLY A 99 20.54 -0.78 6.49
C GLY A 99 20.14 -1.85 5.45
N ILE A 100 20.32 -3.13 5.75
CA ILE A 100 20.01 -4.23 4.82
C ILE A 100 18.54 -4.60 4.99
N ASN A 101 17.82 -4.74 3.87
CA ASN A 101 16.44 -5.23 3.85
C ASN A 101 16.35 -6.61 4.49
N LYS A 102 15.56 -6.72 5.56
CA LYS A 102 15.41 -7.94 6.37
C LYS A 102 13.96 -8.27 6.67
N GLY A 103 13.10 -7.26 6.80
CA GLY A 103 11.66 -7.46 7.00
C GLY A 103 10.89 -7.46 5.68
N GLN A 104 9.71 -8.09 5.70
CA GLN A 104 8.74 -8.02 4.62
C GLN A 104 7.35 -7.82 5.21
N VAL A 105 6.71 -6.70 4.89
CA VAL A 105 5.37 -6.38 5.40
C VAL A 105 4.39 -6.28 4.25
N LEU A 106 3.30 -7.02 4.31
CA LEU A 106 2.14 -6.78 3.45
C LEU A 106 1.34 -5.64 4.08
N VAL A 107 1.31 -4.52 3.36
CA VAL A 107 0.52 -3.34 3.70
C VAL A 107 -0.81 -3.44 2.97
N VAL A 108 -1.91 -3.43 3.72
CA VAL A 108 -3.27 -3.39 3.19
C VAL A 108 -3.77 -1.96 3.23
N THR A 109 -4.13 -1.39 2.08
CA THR A 109 -4.68 -0.04 1.99
C THR A 109 -6.15 -0.11 1.58
N GLN A 110 -7.04 0.52 2.36
CA GLN A 110 -8.44 0.73 1.96
C GLN A 110 -8.53 1.77 0.85
N LEU A 111 -9.40 1.53 -0.13
CA LEU A 111 -9.71 2.46 -1.20
C LEU A 111 -11.15 2.97 -1.05
N GLN A 112 -11.26 4.17 -0.49
CA GLN A 112 -12.51 4.90 -0.36
C GLN A 112 -12.23 6.38 -0.59
N GLU A 113 -13.07 7.04 -1.40
CA GLU A 113 -12.90 8.46 -1.72
C GLU A 113 -12.90 9.29 -0.42
N GLY A 114 -11.83 10.06 -0.20
CA GLY A 114 -11.64 10.87 1.01
C GLY A 114 -11.26 10.10 2.28
N ASN A 115 -11.20 8.77 2.24
CA ASN A 115 -10.95 7.90 3.41
C ASN A 115 -10.11 6.66 3.02
N SER A 116 -8.98 6.90 2.34
CA SER A 116 -8.05 5.84 1.93
C SER A 116 -6.82 5.83 2.83
N CYS A 117 -6.53 4.71 3.47
CA CYS A 117 -5.40 4.60 4.39
C CYS A 117 -4.97 3.14 4.59
N HIS A 118 -3.82 2.95 5.22
CA HIS A 118 -3.36 1.66 5.69
C HIS A 118 -4.31 1.16 6.78
N ILE A 119 -4.91 -0.01 6.58
CA ILE A 119 -5.87 -0.64 7.51
C ILE A 119 -5.30 -1.87 8.20
N ALA A 120 -4.30 -2.53 7.60
CA ALA A 120 -3.63 -3.66 8.23
C ALA A 120 -2.17 -3.83 7.76
N TYR A 121 -1.35 -4.35 8.66
CA TYR A 121 0.02 -4.79 8.43
C TYR A 121 0.18 -6.27 8.80
N ILE A 122 0.86 -7.01 7.92
CA ILE A 122 1.13 -8.44 8.11
C ILE A 122 2.60 -8.68 7.84
N ASP A 123 3.33 -9.23 8.82
CA ASP A 123 4.70 -9.71 8.61
C ASP A 123 4.66 -10.97 7.75
N ALA A 124 5.19 -10.88 6.55
CA ALA A 124 5.13 -11.95 5.57
C ALA A 124 6.16 -13.05 5.81
N LEU A 125 7.17 -12.81 6.65
CA LEU A 125 8.17 -13.83 7.03
C LEU A 125 7.72 -14.59 8.27
N ALA A 126 6.98 -13.95 9.17
CA ALA A 126 6.48 -14.57 10.40
C ALA A 126 5.17 -15.36 10.24
N ASN A 127 4.50 -15.28 9.08
CA ASN A 127 3.20 -15.92 8.85
C ASN A 127 3.19 -16.67 7.51
N GLU A 128 3.04 -18.00 7.53
CA GLU A 128 2.98 -18.84 6.32
C GLU A 128 1.77 -18.47 5.41
N ASP A 129 0.67 -18.03 6.02
CA ASP A 129 -0.58 -17.63 5.38
C ASP A 129 -0.73 -16.10 5.24
N ALA A 130 0.37 -15.34 5.27
CA ALA A 130 0.36 -13.87 5.27
C ALA A 130 -0.52 -13.24 4.17
N ASN A 131 -0.43 -13.75 2.94
CA ASN A 131 -1.21 -13.23 1.82
C ASN A 131 -2.72 -13.46 2.02
N GLU A 132 -3.11 -14.56 2.64
CA GLU A 132 -4.51 -14.86 2.92
C GLU A 132 -5.05 -13.96 4.04
N LYS A 133 -4.28 -13.76 5.12
CA LYS A 133 -4.58 -12.77 6.16
C LYS A 133 -4.76 -11.36 5.59
N ALA A 134 -3.84 -10.94 4.70
CA ALA A 134 -3.92 -9.64 4.04
C ALA A 134 -5.19 -9.50 3.19
N ARG A 135 -5.59 -10.55 2.46
CA ARG A 135 -6.85 -10.56 1.68
C ARG A 135 -8.08 -10.50 2.55
N GLN A 136 -8.09 -11.21 3.66
CA GLN A 136 -9.20 -11.19 4.62
C GLN A 136 -9.38 -9.80 5.26
N ALA A 137 -8.27 -9.11 5.55
CA ALA A 137 -8.31 -7.71 5.97
C ALA A 137 -8.81 -6.79 4.86
N ALA A 138 -8.30 -6.97 3.62
CA ALA A 138 -8.72 -6.21 2.45
C ALA A 138 -10.22 -6.38 2.12
N ASP A 139 -10.80 -7.56 2.40
CA ASP A 139 -12.22 -7.83 2.21
C ASP A 139 -13.13 -7.05 3.18
N LYS A 140 -12.59 -6.55 4.30
CA LYS A 140 -13.31 -5.70 5.27
C LYS A 140 -13.18 -4.20 4.96
N ALA A 141 -12.49 -3.84 3.88
CA ALA A 141 -12.29 -2.45 3.51
C ALA A 141 -13.63 -1.74 3.19
N GLY A 142 -13.76 -0.52 3.67
CA GLY A 142 -14.92 0.37 3.54
C GLY A 142 -15.42 0.91 4.88
N ASP A 143 -15.15 0.21 5.98
CA ASP A 143 -15.65 0.54 7.32
C ASP A 143 -14.59 1.24 8.21
N PHE A 144 -13.32 1.20 7.83
CA PHE A 144 -12.22 1.76 8.62
C PHE A 144 -12.22 3.29 8.53
N ASN A 145 -12.18 3.98 9.67
CA ASN A 145 -12.04 5.44 9.73
C ASN A 145 -10.56 5.83 9.82
N CYS A 146 -10.03 6.34 8.71
CA CYS A 146 -8.61 6.65 8.59
C CYS A 146 -8.09 7.74 9.56
N MET A 147 -8.98 8.49 10.20
CA MET A 147 -8.61 9.55 11.13
C MET A 147 -8.60 9.10 12.60
N THR A 148 -9.29 8.01 12.93
CA THR A 148 -9.51 7.61 14.32
C THR A 148 -9.13 6.17 14.62
N ASP A 149 -9.16 5.30 13.61
CA ASP A 149 -8.91 3.89 13.80
C ASP A 149 -7.40 3.63 13.67
N GLU A 150 -6.90 2.74 14.52
CA GLU A 150 -5.50 2.31 14.48
C GLU A 150 -5.32 1.16 13.51
N VAL A 151 -4.23 1.21 12.73
CA VAL A 151 -3.89 0.16 11.77
C VAL A 151 -3.73 -1.19 12.48
N GLU A 152 -4.37 -2.24 11.95
CA GLU A 152 -4.38 -3.55 12.59
C GLU A 152 -3.07 -4.31 12.28
N ILE A 153 -2.40 -4.84 13.31
CA ILE A 153 -1.31 -5.82 13.12
C ILE A 153 -1.92 -7.22 13.20
N ILE A 154 -1.87 -7.97 12.10
CA ILE A 154 -2.50 -9.29 12.01
C ILE A 154 -1.45 -10.39 11.98
N GLY A 155 -1.54 -11.31 12.94
CA GLY A 155 -0.64 -12.45 13.07
C GLY A 155 0.62 -12.13 13.89
N ALA A 156 1.64 -13.00 13.78
CA ALA A 156 2.94 -12.72 14.39
C ALA A 156 3.60 -11.54 13.67
N PHE A 157 4.33 -10.70 14.40
CA PHE A 157 4.95 -9.50 13.82
C PHE A 157 6.33 -9.24 14.42
N SER A 158 7.34 -9.19 13.56
CA SER A 158 8.76 -8.98 13.91
C SER A 158 9.51 -8.24 12.80
N ALA A 159 8.79 -7.56 11.91
CA ALA A 159 9.36 -6.99 10.68
C ALA A 159 10.25 -5.77 10.93
N TYR A 160 10.20 -5.18 12.12
CA TYR A 160 11.07 -4.12 12.64
C TYR A 160 10.79 -3.88 14.14
#